data_AF-A0A969FZ45-F1
#
_entry.id   AF-A0A969FZ45-F1
#
_cell.length_a   1.000
_cell.length_b   1.000
_cell.length_c   1.000
_cell.angle_alpha   90.00
_cell.angle_beta   90.00
_cell.angle_gamma   90.00
#
_symmetry.space_group_name_H-M   'P 1'
#
loop_
_entity.id
_entity.type
_entity.pdbx_description
1 polymer ?
#
loop_
_entity_poly.entity_id
_entity_poly.type
_entity_poly.pdbx_seq_one_letter_code
_entity_poly.pdbx_strand_id
1 'polypeptide(L)'
;MLKLIYTDDNFRLERLTQSVENWVRDRVVLALRTTQNFYLEPSSASFLVLKDLPFMADLYGLQRDCEDILAIATCDAEYAEVSLKGYWVTNDEGDCSGMFVCVLGDRPELLLEKVWQASQNSVPVPED
;
A
#
# COMPACT_ATOMS: atom_id res chain seq x y z
N MET A 1 -6.53 -0.07 -8.08
CA MET A 1 -5.20 -0.42 -7.55
C MET A 1 -4.86 0.45 -6.36
N LEU A 2 -4.00 -0.02 -5.45
CA LEU A 2 -3.47 0.79 -4.37
C LEU A 2 -2.15 1.45 -4.77
N LYS A 3 -1.96 2.68 -4.29
CA LYS A 3 -0.72 3.44 -4.37
C LYS A 3 -0.33 3.87 -2.96
N LEU A 4 0.85 3.44 -2.55
CA LEU A 4 1.48 3.74 -1.28
C LEU A 4 2.56 4.79 -1.55
N ILE A 5 2.59 5.86 -0.76
CA ILE A 5 3.55 6.96 -0.89
C ILE A 5 4.24 7.11 0.45
N TYR A 6 5.55 6.91 0.44
CA TYR A 6 6.41 7.11 1.60
C TYR A 6 7.17 8.42 1.38
N THR A 7 6.95 9.38 2.27
CA THR A 7 7.79 10.59 2.38
C THR A 7 8.68 10.45 3.61
N ASP A 8 9.65 11.35 3.76
CA ASP A 8 10.59 11.33 4.90
C ASP A 8 9.89 11.33 6.27
N ASP A 9 8.70 11.91 6.34
CA ASP A 9 7.95 12.18 7.56
C ASP A 9 6.52 11.60 7.56
N ASN A 10 6.07 10.96 6.48
CA ASN A 10 4.67 10.57 6.36
C ASN A 10 4.44 9.38 5.44
N PHE A 11 3.27 8.77 5.59
CA PHE A 11 2.76 7.71 4.75
C PHE A 11 1.36 8.07 4.23
N ARG A 12 1.12 7.84 2.94
CA ARG A 12 -0.20 8.02 2.34
C ARG A 12 -0.60 6.81 1.50
N LEU A 13 -1.82 6.32 1.73
CA LEU A 13 -2.46 5.31 0.91
C LEU A 13 -3.53 5.96 0.02
N GLU A 14 -3.49 5.67 -1.28
CA GLU A 14 -4.47 6.12 -2.26
C GLU A 14 -5.04 4.90 -3.01
N ARG A 15 -6.36 4.80 -3.12
CA ARG A 15 -6.99 3.87 -4.05
C ARG A 15 -7.25 4.57 -5.39
N LEU A 16 -6.62 4.06 -6.43
CA LEU A 16 -6.72 4.58 -7.79
C LEU A 16 -7.75 3.79 -8.58
N THR A 17 -8.64 4.52 -9.26
CA THR A 17 -9.69 3.95 -10.13
C THR A 17 -9.18 3.56 -11.51
N GLN A 18 -8.03 4.09 -11.92
CA GLN A 18 -7.36 3.69 -13.16
C GLN A 18 -6.72 2.31 -13.04
N SER A 19 -6.62 1.61 -14.16
CA SER A 19 -5.90 0.33 -14.22
C SER A 19 -4.38 0.54 -14.15
N VAL A 20 -3.65 -0.50 -13.75
CA VAL A 20 -2.19 -0.48 -13.70
C VAL A 20 -1.58 -0.24 -15.08
N GLU A 21 -2.17 -0.81 -16.13
CA GLU A 21 -1.70 -0.67 -17.52
C GLU A 21 -1.81 0.78 -18.00
N ASN A 22 -2.95 1.44 -17.73
CA ASN A 22 -3.13 2.84 -18.08
C ASN A 22 -2.16 3.73 -17.30
N TRP A 23 -1.96 3.44 -16.02
CA TRP A 23 -1.03 4.21 -15.20
C TRP A 23 0.44 4.04 -15.63
N VAL A 24 0.86 2.81 -15.94
CA VAL A 24 2.20 2.54 -16.47
C VAL A 24 2.38 3.23 -17.81
N ARG A 25 1.38 3.15 -18.71
CA ARG A 25 1.42 3.84 -20.00
C ARG A 25 1.63 5.35 -19.84
N ASP A 26 0.92 5.98 -18.92
CA ASP A 26 1.04 7.43 -18.70
C ASP A 26 2.46 7.80 -18.22
N ARG A 27 3.09 6.94 -17.40
CA ARG A 27 4.51 7.10 -17.01
C ARG A 27 5.49 6.87 -18.14
N VAL A 28 5.24 5.90 -19.02
CA VAL A 28 6.05 5.69 -20.24
C VAL A 28 6.00 6.93 -21.13
N VAL A 29 4.81 7.50 -21.34
CA VAL A 29 4.66 8.74 -22.13
C VAL A 29 5.40 9.90 -21.48
N LEU A 30 5.35 10.02 -20.15
CA LEU A 30 6.09 11.06 -19.43
C LEU A 30 7.60 10.87 -19.60
N ALA A 31 8.12 9.66 -19.37
CA ALA A 31 9.53 9.31 -19.52
C ALA A 31 10.09 9.67 -20.89
N LEU A 32 9.34 9.34 -21.96
CA LEU A 32 9.70 9.68 -23.34
C LEU A 32 9.76 11.20 -23.57
N ARG A 33 8.94 11.98 -22.88
CA ARG A 33 8.90 13.45 -23.00
C ARG A 33 9.96 14.15 -22.16
N THR A 34 10.31 13.59 -21.02
CA THR A 34 11.28 14.17 -20.09
C THR A 34 12.70 13.64 -20.29
N THR A 35 12.87 12.60 -21.12
CA THR A 35 14.14 11.86 -21.25
C THR A 35 14.63 11.32 -19.91
N GLN A 36 13.69 11.01 -19.01
CA GLN A 36 13.97 10.41 -17.71
C GLN A 36 13.47 8.98 -17.70
N ASN A 37 14.29 8.06 -17.20
CA ASN A 37 13.86 6.69 -16.98
C ASN A 37 13.00 6.60 -15.72
N PHE A 38 12.18 5.55 -15.66
CA PHE A 38 11.64 5.05 -14.41
C PHE A 38 11.72 3.54 -14.42
N TYR A 39 11.84 2.96 -13.24
CA TYR A 39 12.02 1.54 -13.01
C TYR A 39 10.80 1.01 -12.23
N LEU A 40 10.49 -0.27 -12.47
CA LEU A 40 9.49 -1.02 -11.74
C LEU A 40 10.19 -2.21 -11.07
N GLU A 41 10.37 -2.14 -9.76
CA GLU A 41 11.07 -3.16 -8.98
C GLU A 41 10.04 -4.04 -8.24
N PRO A 42 9.86 -5.33 -8.60
CA PRO A 42 8.96 -6.22 -7.89
C PRO A 42 9.47 -6.48 -6.46
N SER A 43 8.67 -6.17 -5.46
CA SER A 43 9.06 -6.33 -4.05
C SER A 43 7.82 -6.28 -3.15
N SER A 44 8.02 -5.95 -1.88
CA SER A 44 6.97 -5.67 -0.91
C SER A 44 7.09 -4.27 -0.31
N ALA A 45 5.96 -3.77 0.20
CA ALA A 45 5.90 -2.56 1.02
C ALA A 45 4.94 -2.79 2.18
N SER A 46 5.22 -2.16 3.32
CA SER A 46 4.48 -2.37 4.56
C SER A 46 4.07 -1.06 5.21
N PHE A 47 2.90 -1.06 5.85
CA PHE A 47 2.40 0.09 6.61
C PHE A 47 1.67 -0.38 7.86
N LEU A 48 1.60 0.50 8.85
CA LEU A 48 0.98 0.21 10.14
C LEU A 48 -0.48 0.66 10.16
N VAL A 49 -1.31 -0.13 10.83
CA VAL A 49 -2.70 0.20 11.17
C VAL A 49 -2.96 -0.17 12.63
N LEU A 50 -3.89 0.51 13.28
CA LEU A 50 -4.30 0.14 14.64
C LEU A 50 -4.93 -1.26 14.67
N LYS A 51 -4.55 -2.05 15.67
CA LYS A 51 -4.98 -3.45 15.81
C LYS A 51 -6.47 -3.58 16.16
N ASP A 52 -7.04 -2.60 16.85
CA ASP A 52 -8.40 -2.65 17.42
C ASP A 52 -9.41 -1.84 16.60
N LEU A 53 -9.33 -1.94 15.26
CA LEU A 53 -10.30 -1.29 14.37
C LEU A 53 -11.48 -2.23 14.05
N PRO A 54 -12.70 -1.69 13.85
CA PRO A 54 -13.89 -2.49 13.54
C PRO A 54 -13.75 -3.40 12.31
N PHE A 55 -12.85 -3.04 11.38
CA PHE A 55 -12.66 -3.71 10.10
C PHE A 55 -11.55 -4.77 10.11
N MET A 56 -10.89 -5.00 11.25
CA MET A 56 -9.75 -5.93 11.32
C MET A 56 -10.16 -7.38 11.11
N ALA A 57 -11.35 -7.80 11.58
CA ALA A 57 -11.86 -9.14 11.32
C ALA A 57 -12.04 -9.42 9.82
N ASP A 58 -12.58 -8.44 9.07
CA ASP A 58 -12.71 -8.53 7.62
C ASP A 58 -11.34 -8.57 6.95
N LEU A 59 -10.37 -7.81 7.46
CA LEU A 59 -9.01 -7.76 6.94
C LEU A 59 -8.27 -9.10 7.12
N TYR A 60 -8.41 -9.76 8.26
CA TYR A 60 -7.88 -11.11 8.47
C TYR A 60 -8.58 -12.17 7.61
N GLY A 61 -9.88 -11.99 7.33
CA GLY A 61 -10.59 -12.81 6.35
C GLY A 61 -9.98 -12.64 4.95
N LEU A 62 -9.78 -11.38 4.54
CA LEU A 62 -9.19 -11.02 3.26
C LEU A 62 -7.76 -11.56 3.08
N GLN A 63 -6.96 -11.57 4.14
CA GLN A 63 -5.60 -12.14 4.09
C GLN A 63 -5.59 -13.59 3.57
N ARG A 64 -6.60 -14.40 3.93
CA ARG A 64 -6.71 -15.79 3.46
C ARG A 64 -7.02 -15.87 1.97
N ASP A 65 -7.83 -14.95 1.46
CA ASP A 65 -8.21 -14.89 0.05
C ASP A 65 -7.08 -14.31 -0.83
N CYS A 66 -6.12 -13.61 -0.23
CA CYS A 66 -5.04 -12.90 -0.92
C CYS A 66 -3.66 -13.25 -0.35
N GLU A 67 -3.46 -14.47 0.17
CA GLU A 67 -2.24 -14.84 0.92
C GLU A 67 -0.93 -14.65 0.13
N ASP A 68 -1.00 -14.73 -1.20
CA ASP A 68 0.15 -14.50 -2.07
C ASP A 68 0.59 -13.03 -2.13
N ILE A 69 -0.31 -12.08 -1.83
CA ILE A 69 -0.11 -10.64 -2.02
C ILE A 69 -0.18 -9.88 -0.70
N LEU A 70 -1.05 -10.28 0.24
CA LEU A 70 -1.34 -9.60 1.50
C LEU A 70 -0.91 -10.47 2.68
N ALA A 71 -0.10 -9.89 3.57
CA ALA A 71 0.21 -10.47 4.86
C ALA A 71 -0.07 -9.46 5.98
N ILE A 72 -0.51 -9.96 7.13
CA ILE A 72 -0.79 -9.15 8.32
C ILE A 72 -0.06 -9.79 9.50
N ALA A 73 0.66 -8.98 10.26
CA ALA A 73 1.36 -9.39 11.46
C ALA A 73 1.09 -8.40 12.59
N THR A 74 0.94 -8.88 13.82
CA THR A 74 0.90 -7.99 14.99
C THR A 74 2.31 -7.44 15.21
N CYS A 75 2.46 -6.11 15.19
CA CYS A 75 3.74 -5.44 15.36
C CYS A 75 4.02 -5.20 16.85
N ASP A 76 3.05 -4.63 17.56
CA ASP A 76 3.14 -4.32 18.99
C ASP A 76 1.76 -4.33 19.66
N ALA A 77 1.66 -3.73 20.85
CA ALA A 77 0.44 -3.66 21.65
C ALA A 77 -0.66 -2.80 21.00
N GLU A 78 -0.36 -1.94 20.05
CA GLU A 78 -1.31 -0.97 19.48
C GLU A 78 -1.50 -1.17 17.97
N TYR A 79 -0.48 -1.68 17.27
CA TYR A 79 -0.41 -1.71 15.82
C TYR A 79 -0.25 -3.12 15.24
N ALA A 80 -0.89 -3.30 14.08
CA ALA A 80 -0.65 -4.39 13.15
C ALA A 80 0.06 -3.85 11.91
N GLU A 81 1.02 -4.62 11.41
CA GLU A 81 1.68 -4.38 10.13
C GLU A 81 0.92 -5.07 9.01
N VAL A 82 0.61 -4.30 7.97
CA VAL A 82 0.05 -4.76 6.71
C VAL A 82 1.15 -4.74 5.66
N SER A 83 1.50 -5.91 5.12
CA SER A 83 2.51 -6.08 4.08
C SER A 83 1.86 -6.46 2.76
N LEU A 84 2.25 -5.78 1.69
CA LEU A 84 1.73 -5.99 0.33
C LEU A 84 2.86 -6.33 -0.64
N LYS A 85 2.64 -7.27 -1.56
CA LYS A 85 3.52 -7.50 -2.72
C LYS A 85 3.08 -6.69 -3.93
N GLY A 86 4.03 -6.17 -4.70
CA GLY A 86 3.75 -5.23 -5.77
C GLY A 86 5.03 -4.68 -6.36
N TYR A 87 5.00 -3.42 -6.79
CA TYR A 87 6.10 -2.80 -7.50
C TYR A 87 6.47 -1.45 -6.90
N TRP A 88 7.74 -1.27 -6.57
CA TRP A 88 8.30 0.06 -6.34
C TRP A 88 8.49 0.77 -7.67
N VAL A 89 8.19 2.07 -7.68
CA VAL A 89 8.28 2.93 -8.85
C VAL A 89 9.19 4.09 -8.54
N THR A 90 10.38 4.04 -9.13
CA THR A 90 11.48 4.97 -8.86
C THR A 90 12.07 5.48 -10.17
N ASN A 91 12.75 6.63 -10.11
CA ASN A 91 13.56 7.12 -11.23
C ASN A 91 15.03 6.70 -11.11
N ASP A 92 15.44 6.15 -9.97
CA ASP A 92 16.80 5.71 -9.67
C ASP A 92 16.84 4.19 -9.55
N GLU A 93 17.76 3.55 -10.27
CA GLU A 93 17.88 2.10 -10.29
C GLU A 93 18.27 1.56 -8.91
N GLY A 94 17.55 0.54 -8.41
CA GLY A 94 17.80 -0.07 -7.10
C GLY A 94 17.27 0.71 -5.90
N ASP A 95 16.55 1.82 -6.12
CA ASP A 95 15.93 2.58 -5.05
C ASP A 95 14.50 2.08 -4.73
N CYS A 96 14.24 1.76 -3.47
CA CYS A 96 12.93 1.36 -2.95
C CYS A 96 12.31 2.51 -2.15
N SER A 97 12.33 3.72 -2.70
CA SER A 97 11.80 4.91 -2.04
C SER A 97 10.68 5.58 -2.85
N GLY A 98 9.84 6.36 -2.15
CA GLY A 98 8.88 7.27 -2.75
C GLY A 98 7.52 6.67 -3.08
N MET A 99 7.43 5.64 -3.93
CA MET A 99 6.13 5.16 -4.42
C MET A 99 6.07 3.65 -4.68
N PHE A 100 5.03 3.01 -4.15
CA PHE A 100 4.74 1.60 -4.38
C PHE A 100 3.31 1.43 -4.92
N VAL A 101 3.12 0.49 -5.83
CA VAL A 101 1.80 0.14 -6.39
C VAL A 101 1.50 -1.34 -6.24
N CYS A 102 0.25 -1.65 -5.92
CA CYS A 102 -0.23 -3.01 -5.72
C CYS A 102 -1.63 -3.18 -6.29
N VAL A 103 -1.90 -4.36 -6.87
CA VAL A 103 -3.20 -4.73 -7.42
C VAL A 103 -3.73 -5.92 -6.65
N LEU A 104 -4.86 -5.74 -5.96
CA LEU A 104 -5.57 -6.81 -5.26
C LEU A 104 -7.01 -6.98 -5.76
N GLY A 105 -7.53 -6.03 -6.54
CA GLY A 105 -8.92 -5.98 -6.98
C GLY A 105 -9.78 -5.06 -6.11
N ASP A 106 -10.99 -4.73 -6.58
CA ASP A 106 -11.75 -3.60 -6.03
C ASP A 106 -12.14 -3.76 -4.54
N ARG A 107 -12.65 -4.93 -4.14
CA ARG A 107 -13.08 -5.16 -2.74
C ARG A 107 -11.89 -5.17 -1.75
N PRO A 108 -10.81 -5.93 -2.00
CA PRO A 108 -9.63 -5.91 -1.13
C PRO A 108 -9.03 -4.50 -0.98
N GLU A 109 -8.89 -3.78 -2.10
CA GLU A 109 -8.31 -2.44 -2.12
C GLU A 109 -9.18 -1.43 -1.37
N LEU A 110 -10.51 -1.50 -1.52
CA LEU A 110 -11.45 -0.65 -0.79
C LEU A 110 -11.41 -0.92 0.73
N LEU A 111 -11.29 -2.19 1.15
CA LEU A 111 -11.20 -2.54 2.56
C LEU A 111 -9.92 -1.99 3.18
N LEU A 112 -8.78 -2.16 2.51
CA LEU A 112 -7.48 -1.64 2.94
C LEU A 112 -7.50 -0.11 3.07
N GLU A 113 -8.10 0.61 2.11
CA GLU A 113 -8.30 2.05 2.17
C GLU A 113 -9.11 2.47 3.42
N LYS A 114 -10.22 1.76 3.71
CA LYS A 114 -11.06 2.04 4.88
C LYS A 114 -10.36 1.76 6.21
N VAL A 115 -9.64 0.65 6.32
CA VAL A 115 -8.86 0.32 7.52
C VAL A 115 -7.82 1.39 7.77
N TRP A 116 -7.05 1.76 6.74
CA TRP A 116 -6.05 2.81 6.86
C TRP A 116 -6.67 4.16 7.28
N GLN A 117 -7.76 4.59 6.64
CA GLN A 117 -8.45 5.83 7.01
C GLN A 117 -8.99 5.80 8.45
N ALA A 118 -9.53 4.66 8.89
CA ALA A 118 -10.00 4.49 10.26
C ALA A 118 -8.85 4.58 11.27
N SER A 119 -7.68 4.01 10.93
CA SER A 119 -6.46 4.12 11.72
C SER A 119 -6.01 5.56 11.89
N GLN A 120 -5.98 6.34 10.80
CA GLN A 120 -5.54 7.74 10.82
C GLN A 120 -6.48 8.67 11.62
N ASN A 121 -7.77 8.32 11.69
CA ASN A 121 -8.79 9.11 12.38
C ASN A 121 -9.01 8.68 13.83
N SER A 122 -8.27 7.69 14.30
CA SER A 122 -8.39 7.12 15.64
C SER A 122 -7.09 7.33 16.43
N VAL A 123 -7.16 7.11 17.74
CA VAL A 123 -6.00 7.15 18.63
C VAL A 123 -5.78 5.73 19.15
N PRO A 124 -4.52 5.26 19.29
CA PRO A 124 -4.25 4.01 19.97
C PRO A 124 -4.93 3.95 21.34
N VAL A 125 -5.50 2.79 21.68
CA VAL A 125 -5.97 2.53 23.04
C VAL A 125 -4.80 1.87 23.77
N PRO A 126 -4.24 2.50 24.82
CA PRO A 126 -3.16 1.88 25.60
C PRO A 126 -3.68 0.60 26.27
N GLU A 127 -2.88 -0.46 26.32
CA GLU A 127 -3.16 -1.60 27.17
C GLU A 127 -2.94 -1.20 28.65
N ASP A 128 -3.96 -1.42 29.50
CA ASP A 128 -3.92 -1.23 30.96
C ASP A 128 -3.01 -2.25 31.68
#